data_AF-A0AAV1W7U2-F1
#
_entry.id   AF-A0AAV1W7U2-F1
#
_cell.length_a   1.000
_cell.length_b   1.000
_cell.length_c   1.000
_cell.angle_alpha   90.00
_cell.angle_beta   90.00
_cell.angle_gamma   90.00
#
_symmetry.space_group_name_H-M   'P 1'
#
loop_
_entity.id
_entity.type
_entity.pdbx_description
1 polymer ?
#
loop_
_entity_poly.entity_id
_entity_poly.type
_entity_poly.pdbx_seq_one_letter_code
_entity_poly.pdbx_strand_id
1 'polypeptide(L)' 'MAALPAKLRLQPSTVKSAALWGVTAATGALYLVQPWGWIKKTFLEKPETEQK' A
#
# COMPACT_ATOMS: atom_id res chain seq x y z
N MET A 1 -18.17 33.88 -7.53
CA MET A 1 -17.85 32.43 -7.58
C MET A 1 -16.34 32.32 -7.38
N ALA A 2 -15.86 32.20 -6.14
CA ALA A 2 -14.42 32.18 -5.88
C ALA A 2 -13.85 30.82 -6.27
N ALA A 3 -13.12 30.75 -7.38
CA ALA A 3 -12.44 29.53 -7.79
C ALA A 3 -11.24 29.28 -6.87
N LEU A 4 -11.17 28.09 -6.26
CA LEU A 4 -10.02 27.67 -5.45
C LEU A 4 -8.74 27.65 -6.30
N PRO A 5 -7.60 28.12 -5.76
CA PRO A 5 -6.36 28.26 -6.52
C PRO A 5 -5.95 26.90 -7.10
N ALA A 6 -5.50 26.87 -8.36
CA ALA A 6 -5.17 25.64 -9.09
C ALA A 6 -4.13 24.74 -8.37
N LYS A 7 -3.30 25.31 -7.49
CA LYS A 7 -2.36 24.57 -6.62
C LYS A 7 -3.03 23.73 -5.53
N LEU A 8 -4.26 24.06 -5.11
CA LEU A 8 -5.02 23.28 -4.13
C LEU A 8 -5.74 22.09 -4.78
N ARG A 9 -5.76 22.01 -6.11
CA ARG A 9 -6.37 20.89 -6.83
C ARG A 9 -5.33 19.79 -6.91
N LEU A 10 -5.46 18.80 -6.03
CA LEU A 10 -4.65 17.60 -6.05
C LEU A 10 -4.81 16.95 -7.43
N GLN A 11 -3.78 17.04 -8.28
CA GLN A 11 -3.88 16.53 -9.63
C GLN A 11 -3.98 15.01 -9.58
N PRO A 12 -4.99 14.39 -10.23
CA PRO A 12 -5.12 12.93 -10.25
C PRO A 12 -3.88 12.21 -10.78
N SER A 13 -3.14 12.84 -11.68
CA SER A 13 -1.83 12.37 -12.16
C SER A 13 -0.83 12.21 -11.02
N THR A 14 -0.69 13.22 -10.16
CA THR A 14 0.22 13.19 -9.00
C THR A 14 -0.16 12.08 -8.03
N VAL A 15 -1.45 11.88 -7.77
CA VAL A 15 -1.94 10.79 -6.91
C VAL A 15 -1.62 9.42 -7.52
N LYS A 16 -1.88 9.25 -8.82
CA LYS A 16 -1.54 8.01 -9.54
C LYS A 16 -0.05 7.73 -9.52
N SER A 17 0.78 8.74 -9.77
CA SER A 17 2.23 8.61 -9.72
C SER A 17 2.72 8.26 -8.31
N ALA A 18 2.19 8.91 -7.26
CA ALA A 18 2.54 8.57 -5.89
C ALA A 18 2.13 7.14 -5.52
N ALA A 19 0.94 6.70 -5.95
CA ALA A 19 0.48 5.33 -5.75
C ALA A 19 1.39 4.32 -6.47
N LEU A 20 1.76 4.59 -7.73
CA LEU A 20 2.66 3.74 -8.50
C LEU A 20 4.04 3.62 -7.84
N TRP A 21 4.64 4.74 -7.45
CA TRP A 21 5.92 4.74 -6.74
C TRP A 21 5.82 4.05 -5.38
N GLY A 22 4.70 4.21 -4.67
CA GLY A 22 4.42 3.51 -3.43
C GLY A 22 4.37 1.99 -3.63
N VAL A 23 3.68 1.52 -4.67
CA VAL A 23 3.63 0.09 -5.02
C VAL A 23 5.03 -0.42 -5.36
N THR A 24 5.78 0.29 -6.21
CA THR A 24 7.15 -0.10 -6.57
C THR A 24 8.06 -0.20 -5.34
N ALA A 25 8.01 0.78 -4.43
CA ALA A 25 8.78 0.76 -3.19
C ALA A 25 8.37 -0.40 -2.27
N ALA A 26 7.07 -0.64 -2.11
CA ALA A 26 6.55 -1.75 -1.31
C ALA A 26 6.98 -3.11 -1.90
N THR A 27 6.89 -3.28 -3.22
CA THR A 27 7.35 -4.49 -3.91
C THR A 27 8.86 -4.67 -3.78
N GLY A 28 9.65 -3.60 -3.89
CA GLY A 28 11.10 -3.65 -3.68
C GLY A 28 11.47 -4.05 -2.25
N ALA A 29 10.80 -3.49 -1.25
CA ALA A 29 10.98 -3.86 0.15
C ALA A 29 10.57 -5.32 0.41
N LEU A 30 9.46 -5.76 -0.19
CA LEU A 30 9.00 -7.14 -0.11
C LEU A 30 10.01 -8.11 -0.73
N TYR A 31 10.63 -7.73 -1.85
CA TYR A 31 11.68 -8.50 -2.50
C TYR A 31 12.96 -8.59 -1.66
N LEU A 32 13.33 -7.51 -0.97
CA LEU A 32 14.52 -7.46 -0.11
C LEU A 32 14.37 -8.25 1.18
N VAL A 33 13.22 -8.10 1.87
CA VAL A 33 12.98 -8.72 3.17
C VAL A 33 12.48 -10.17 3.01
N GLN A 34 11.91 -10.51 1.85
CA GLN A 34 11.26 -11.80 1.55
C GLN A 34 10.44 -12.39 2.73
N PRO A 35 9.49 -11.64 3.33
CA PRO A 35 8.81 -12.04 4.56
C PRO A 35 7.69 -13.07 4.33
N TRP A 36 7.86 -14.01 3.39
CA TRP A 36 6.81 -14.94 2.96
C TRP A 36 6.32 -15.88 4.06
N GLY A 37 7.19 -16.26 5.01
CA GLY A 37 6.80 -17.07 6.16
C GLY A 37 5.86 -16.33 7.11
N TRP A 38 6.14 -15.05 7.37
CA TRP A 38 5.29 -14.18 8.19
C TRP A 38 3.97 -13.86 7.46
N ILE A 39 4.02 -13.49 6.17
CA ILE A 39 2.81 -13.18 5.37
C ILE A 39 1.85 -14.37 5.34
N LYS A 40 2.37 -15.60 5.18
CA LYS A 40 1.56 -16.80 5.23
C LYS A 40 0.87 -16.95 6.58
N LYS A 41 1.59 -16.75 7.68
CA LYS A 41 1.05 -16.77 9.04
C LYS A 41 0.02 -15.68 9.33
N THR A 42 0.17 -14.49 8.76
CA THR A 42 -0.69 -13.34 9.08
C THR A 42 -1.90 -13.17 8.17
N PHE A 43 -1.81 -13.59 6.91
CA PHE A 43 -2.86 -13.34 5.92
C PHE A 43 -3.47 -14.60 5.29
N LEU A 44 -2.76 -15.74 5.27
CA LEU A 44 -3.24 -16.98 4.64
C LEU A 44 -3.65 -18.04 5.67
N GLU A 45 -2.91 -18.16 6.76
CA GLU A 45 -3.38 -18.86 7.95
C GLU A 45 -4.35 -17.92 8.66
N LYS A 46 -5.64 -18.24 8.54
CA LYS A 46 -6.64 -17.70 9.47
C LYS A 46 -6.07 -17.97 10.87
N PRO A 47 -5.99 -16.98 11.79
CA PRO A 47 -5.56 -17.26 13.15
C PRO A 47 -6.41 -18.45 13.58
N GLU A 48 -5.74 -19.57 13.88
CA GLU A 48 -6.43 -20.79 14.27
C GLU A 48 -7.42 -20.36 15.32
N THR A 49 -8.71 -20.47 15.00
CA THR A 49 -9.77 -20.31 15.98
C THR A 49 -9.35 -21.25 17.09
N GLU A 50 -8.82 -20.69 18.17
CA GLU A 50 -8.51 -21.39 19.41
C GLU A 50 -9.79 -22.13 19.79
N GLN A 51 -9.88 -23.38 19.36
CA GLN A 51 -10.73 -24.36 19.99
C GLN A 51 -9.96 -24.79 21.23
N LYS A 52 -10.01 -23.95 22.27
CA LYS A 52 -9.81 -24.41 23.63
C LYS A 52 -10.56 -23.55 24.63
#